data_AF-B4VT07-F1
#
_entry.id   AF-B4VT07-F1
#
_cell.length_a   1.000
_cell.length_b   1.000
_cell.length_c   1.000
_cell.angle_alpha   90.00
_cell.angle_beta   90.00
_cell.angle_gamma   90.00
#
_symmetry.space_group_name_H-M   'P 1'
#
loop_
_entity.id
_entity.type
_entity.pdbx_description
1 polymer ?
#
loop_
_entity_poly.entity_id
_entity_poly.type
_entity_poly.pdbx_seq_one_letter_code
_entity_poly.pdbx_strand_id
1 'polypeptide(L)'
;MSLWQNFSETFRRDSPKYQALFLPEYRIDVDYDTTPINAGEAYCRLWLVEMRLARDVDWFRERYPVVHAAIRFNHGGQLVTIPYLAEPGHLQKLSKDNLNKVIQCNYPLTPLFPYNDGLVELQAGLFSMVNSDPIGKFIKTMGRFSELLPVPELSTVVNLAEPVYRGIEDLIGAGEGLLELGYQQTFSAAGGGGDNDLKPGYFVAILAEEDQINPDNLCVTNDSLKVGSPGKTKVFVRDGKPLEGYSYMLFRIEKRAAQDWESLTQIKELVYQAQDAVFKGEYKKVKAILFPAIKAKIFRSPDLTKADRRNMVLKIRDHLREIGLQGVTVQKRSLYSIMQRPLPVFDAETEVELAALETLF
;
A
#
# COMPACT_ATOMS: atom_id res chain seq x y z
N MET A 1 11.48 -13.57 -59.50
CA MET A 1 11.42 -13.25 -58.07
C MET A 1 10.80 -14.44 -57.36
N SER A 2 11.49 -14.95 -56.34
CA SER A 2 11.37 -16.33 -55.86
C SER A 2 10.22 -16.51 -54.86
N LEU A 3 9.45 -17.59 -55.00
CA LEU A 3 8.45 -18.08 -54.04
C LEU A 3 8.97 -18.17 -52.58
N TRP A 4 10.29 -18.24 -52.39
CA TRP A 4 10.94 -18.22 -51.08
C TRP A 4 10.89 -16.85 -50.36
N GLN A 5 10.80 -15.72 -51.08
CA GLN A 5 10.62 -14.41 -50.44
C GLN A 5 9.23 -14.30 -49.80
N ASN A 6 8.17 -14.74 -50.48
CA ASN A 6 6.82 -14.77 -49.94
C ASN A 6 6.69 -15.73 -48.72
N PHE A 7 7.39 -16.86 -48.74
CA PHE A 7 7.40 -17.78 -47.59
C PHE A 7 8.10 -17.18 -46.35
N SER A 8 9.16 -16.39 -46.56
CA SER A 8 9.89 -15.74 -45.47
C SER A 8 9.16 -14.55 -44.83
N GLU A 9 8.31 -13.86 -45.59
CA GLU A 9 7.44 -12.80 -45.06
C GLU A 9 6.26 -13.38 -44.27
N THR A 10 5.79 -14.59 -44.62
CA THR A 10 4.69 -15.26 -43.90
C THR A 10 5.08 -15.69 -42.46
N PHE A 11 6.38 -15.77 -42.16
CA PHE A 11 6.90 -16.09 -40.82
C PHE A 11 7.38 -14.87 -40.02
N ARG A 12 7.27 -13.66 -40.58
CA ARG A 12 7.55 -12.41 -39.86
C ARG A 12 6.22 -11.82 -39.42
N ARG A 13 5.82 -12.14 -38.18
CA ARG A 13 4.75 -11.41 -37.50
C ARG A 13 5.39 -10.35 -36.63
N ASP A 14 4.89 -9.11 -36.73
CA ASP A 14 5.26 -8.09 -35.77
C ASP A 14 4.91 -8.58 -34.35
N SER A 15 5.81 -8.32 -33.40
CA SER A 15 5.53 -8.64 -32.01
C SER A 15 4.40 -7.72 -31.54
N PRO A 16 3.28 -8.25 -31.04
CA PRO A 16 2.21 -7.40 -30.50
C PRO A 16 2.76 -6.59 -29.33
N LYS A 17 2.38 -5.32 -29.26
CA LYS A 17 2.64 -4.46 -28.11
C LYS A 17 1.38 -4.42 -27.27
N TYR A 18 1.45 -4.99 -26.07
CA TYR A 18 0.33 -5.04 -25.15
C TYR A 18 0.19 -3.75 -24.34
N GLN A 19 -1.04 -3.45 -23.90
CA GLN A 19 -1.35 -2.22 -23.19
C GLN A 19 -1.02 -2.31 -21.70
N ALA A 20 -0.27 -1.32 -21.21
CA ALA A 20 -0.19 -1.01 -19.79
C ALA A 20 -0.22 0.50 -19.59
N LEU A 21 -1.06 0.98 -18.67
CA LEU A 21 -1.20 2.42 -18.42
C LEU A 21 -1.62 2.73 -16.99
N PHE A 22 -1.20 3.90 -16.53
CA PHE A 22 -1.79 4.55 -15.36
C PHE A 22 -3.12 5.19 -15.75
N LEU A 23 -4.18 4.90 -15.00
CA LEU A 23 -5.48 5.50 -15.25
C LEU A 23 -5.47 6.96 -14.73
N PRO A 24 -6.00 7.91 -15.52
CA PRO A 24 -6.07 9.29 -15.08
C PRO A 24 -7.05 9.44 -13.91
N GLU A 25 -6.77 10.38 -13.00
CA GLU A 25 -7.59 10.66 -11.81
C GLU A 25 -9.08 10.86 -12.13
N TYR A 26 -9.36 11.58 -13.21
CA TYR A 26 -10.74 11.86 -13.65
C TYR A 26 -11.48 10.61 -14.16
N ARG A 27 -10.82 9.45 -14.28
CA ARG A 27 -11.40 8.15 -14.65
C ARG A 27 -11.54 7.21 -13.45
N ILE A 28 -11.38 7.71 -12.24
CA ILE A 28 -11.50 6.95 -11.00
C ILE A 28 -12.60 7.59 -10.14
N ASP A 29 -13.46 6.74 -9.58
CA ASP A 29 -14.63 7.16 -8.82
C ASP A 29 -14.28 7.81 -7.47
N VAL A 30 -13.24 7.29 -6.81
CA VAL A 30 -12.71 7.81 -5.55
C VAL A 30 -11.66 8.89 -5.80
N ASP A 31 -11.74 9.99 -5.04
CA ASP A 31 -10.72 11.03 -5.04
C ASP A 31 -9.54 10.61 -4.13
N TYR A 32 -8.32 10.86 -4.59
CA TYR A 32 -7.10 10.61 -3.82
C TYR A 32 -6.02 11.63 -4.18
N ASP A 33 -5.08 11.87 -3.27
CA ASP A 33 -3.92 12.70 -3.54
C ASP A 33 -3.11 12.07 -4.68
N THR A 34 -2.99 12.73 -5.84
CA THR A 34 -2.25 12.23 -7.01
C THR A 34 -0.79 12.66 -7.05
N THR A 35 -0.32 13.39 -6.03
CA THR A 35 1.03 13.94 -6.04
C THR A 35 2.08 12.83 -6.01
N PRO A 36 3.05 12.86 -6.95
CA PRO A 36 4.20 11.97 -6.94
C PRO A 36 4.90 11.95 -5.58
N ILE A 37 5.45 10.79 -5.23
CA ILE A 37 6.07 10.56 -3.94
C ILE A 37 7.56 10.89 -4.01
N ASN A 38 8.02 11.84 -3.19
CA ASN A 38 9.44 12.04 -3.00
C ASN A 38 10.00 11.05 -1.98
N ALA A 39 11.28 10.72 -2.15
CA ALA A 39 12.00 9.88 -1.23
C ALA A 39 12.03 10.47 0.19
N GLY A 40 11.56 9.69 1.17
CA GLY A 40 11.54 10.04 2.60
C GLY A 40 10.24 10.68 3.09
N GLU A 41 9.25 10.89 2.23
CA GLU A 41 8.03 11.63 2.57
C GLU A 41 6.84 10.75 2.94
N ALA A 42 6.65 9.63 2.23
CA ALA A 42 5.44 8.83 2.36
C ALA A 42 5.71 7.33 2.45
N TYR A 43 4.74 6.64 3.02
CA TYR A 43 4.64 5.20 2.99
C TYR A 43 3.84 4.79 1.76
N CYS A 44 4.21 3.65 1.19
CA CYS A 44 3.60 3.07 0.02
C CYS A 44 3.05 1.68 0.33
N ARG A 45 1.98 1.31 -0.35
CA ARG A 45 1.51 -0.08 -0.41
C ARG A 45 1.04 -0.40 -1.80
N LEU A 46 1.50 -1.51 -2.36
CA LEU A 46 1.01 -2.01 -3.64
C LEU A 46 -0.13 -3.00 -3.40
N TRP A 47 -1.15 -2.90 -4.24
CA TRP A 47 -2.33 -3.75 -4.23
C TRP A 47 -2.51 -4.39 -5.61
N LEU A 48 -2.90 -5.66 -5.63
CA LEU A 48 -3.58 -6.27 -6.77
C LEU A 48 -5.08 -6.17 -6.48
N VAL A 49 -5.71 -5.21 -7.15
CA VAL A 49 -7.10 -4.84 -6.93
C VAL A 49 -8.02 -5.87 -7.59
N GLU A 50 -7.71 -6.23 -8.83
CA GLU A 50 -8.50 -7.17 -9.62
C GLU A 50 -7.58 -7.95 -10.56
N MET A 51 -7.90 -9.22 -10.80
CA MET A 51 -7.29 -10.03 -11.86
C MET A 51 -8.37 -10.80 -12.59
N ARG A 52 -8.25 -10.91 -13.91
CA ARG A 52 -9.25 -11.56 -14.75
C ARG A 52 -8.60 -12.31 -15.90
N LEU A 53 -9.17 -13.47 -16.26
CA LEU A 53 -8.87 -14.18 -17.49
C LEU A 53 -9.91 -13.82 -18.56
N ALA A 54 -9.47 -13.72 -19.82
CA ALA A 54 -10.38 -13.56 -20.96
C ALA A 54 -11.37 -14.72 -21.06
N ARG A 55 -10.92 -15.94 -20.73
CA ARG A 55 -11.71 -17.17 -20.75
C ARG A 55 -11.36 -18.02 -19.52
N ASP A 56 -12.38 -18.54 -18.86
CA ASP A 56 -12.30 -19.41 -17.68
C ASP A 56 -12.54 -20.89 -18.02
N VAL A 57 -12.83 -21.20 -19.28
CA VAL A 57 -12.94 -22.57 -19.81
C VAL A 57 -12.14 -22.67 -21.09
N ASP A 58 -11.24 -23.65 -21.15
CA ASP A 58 -10.55 -24.02 -22.38
C ASP A 58 -10.47 -25.55 -22.48
N TRP A 59 -10.86 -26.11 -23.63
CA TRP A 59 -10.90 -27.57 -23.89
C TRP A 59 -11.53 -28.42 -22.75
N PHE A 60 -12.75 -28.06 -22.30
CA PHE A 60 -13.48 -28.71 -21.20
C PHE A 60 -12.79 -28.68 -19.83
N ARG A 61 -11.71 -27.90 -19.68
CA ARG A 61 -11.03 -27.69 -18.40
C ARG A 61 -11.38 -26.31 -17.87
N GLU A 62 -11.95 -26.26 -16.67
CA GLU A 62 -12.13 -25.02 -15.93
C GLU A 62 -10.77 -24.50 -15.48
N ARG A 63 -10.55 -23.19 -15.69
CA ARG A 63 -9.32 -22.49 -15.34
C ARG A 63 -9.62 -21.33 -14.42
N TYR A 64 -8.68 -21.00 -13.56
CA TYR A 64 -8.79 -19.86 -12.64
C TYR A 64 -7.53 -18.98 -12.68
N PRO A 65 -7.66 -17.66 -12.46
CA PRO A 65 -6.53 -16.75 -12.44
C PRO A 65 -5.71 -16.93 -11.17
N VAL A 66 -4.39 -16.91 -11.35
CA VAL A 66 -3.39 -16.81 -10.29
C VAL A 66 -2.39 -15.73 -10.68
N VAL A 67 -2.08 -14.81 -9.78
CA VAL A 67 -1.04 -13.80 -10.01
C VAL A 67 0.15 -14.06 -9.10
N HIS A 68 1.31 -14.28 -9.70
CA HIS A 68 2.58 -14.21 -9.00
C HIS A 68 3.14 -12.79 -9.13
N ALA A 69 3.59 -12.20 -8.03
CA ALA A 69 4.24 -10.90 -8.05
C ALA A 69 5.52 -10.90 -7.21
N ALA A 70 6.48 -10.09 -7.61
CA ALA A 70 7.69 -9.79 -6.86
C ALA A 70 7.90 -8.28 -6.86
N ILE A 71 7.95 -7.69 -5.67
CA ILE A 71 8.13 -6.27 -5.49
C ILE A 71 9.50 -6.02 -4.89
N ARG A 72 10.35 -5.26 -5.57
CA ARG A 72 11.71 -4.95 -5.10
C ARG A 72 11.86 -3.49 -4.76
N PHE A 73 12.43 -3.18 -3.60
CA PHE A 73 12.68 -1.80 -3.20
C PHE A 73 13.79 -1.72 -2.16
N ASN A 74 14.37 -0.54 -2.00
CA ASN A 74 15.39 -0.31 -0.97
C ASN A 74 14.73 -0.14 0.41
N HIS A 75 15.22 -0.88 1.40
CA HIS A 75 14.82 -0.74 2.80
C HIS A 75 16.07 -0.83 3.68
N GLY A 76 16.31 0.20 4.49
CA GLY A 76 17.49 0.24 5.37
C GLY A 76 18.85 0.20 4.65
N GLY A 77 18.91 0.55 3.36
CA GLY A 77 20.12 0.47 2.55
C GLY A 77 20.37 -0.91 1.92
N GLN A 78 19.41 -1.82 2.00
CA GLN A 78 19.43 -3.12 1.34
C GLN A 78 18.28 -3.24 0.35
N LEU A 79 18.57 -3.83 -0.81
CA LEU A 79 17.52 -4.19 -1.76
C LEU A 79 16.74 -5.38 -1.21
N VAL A 80 15.44 -5.19 -0.97
CA VAL A 80 14.52 -6.20 -0.47
C VAL A 80 13.62 -6.64 -1.62
N THR A 81 13.31 -7.94 -1.69
CA THR A 81 12.27 -8.48 -2.57
C THR A 81 11.13 -9.01 -1.73
N ILE A 82 9.89 -8.68 -2.08
CA ILE A 82 8.67 -9.21 -1.46
C ILE A 82 7.96 -10.08 -2.51
N PRO A 83 8.07 -11.41 -2.44
CA PRO A 83 7.29 -12.30 -3.29
C PRO A 83 5.84 -12.37 -2.80
N TYR A 84 4.90 -12.50 -3.74
CA TYR A 84 3.47 -12.63 -3.47
C TYR A 84 2.81 -13.62 -4.43
N LEU A 85 1.81 -14.32 -3.92
CA LEU A 85 0.92 -15.14 -4.73
C LEU A 85 -0.54 -14.83 -4.39
N ALA A 86 -1.25 -14.29 -5.37
CA ALA A 86 -2.69 -14.10 -5.30
C ALA A 86 -3.37 -15.33 -5.91
N GLU A 87 -4.07 -16.07 -5.07
CA GLU A 87 -4.82 -17.26 -5.45
C GLU A 87 -6.06 -17.44 -4.54
N PRO A 88 -6.99 -18.34 -4.88
CA PRO A 88 -8.18 -18.62 -4.07
C PRO A 88 -7.93 -19.18 -2.66
N GLY A 89 -6.67 -19.30 -2.22
CA GLY A 89 -6.24 -19.48 -0.84
C GLY A 89 -7.00 -20.54 -0.05
N HIS A 90 -7.54 -20.15 1.12
CA HIS A 90 -8.27 -21.06 2.02
C HIS A 90 -9.55 -21.64 1.43
N LEU A 91 -10.13 -21.04 0.38
CA LEU A 91 -11.33 -21.58 -0.27
C LEU A 91 -11.02 -22.90 -0.98
N GLN A 92 -9.79 -23.08 -1.47
CA GLN A 92 -9.33 -24.35 -2.03
C GLN A 92 -9.28 -25.48 -0.99
N LYS A 93 -9.13 -25.13 0.30
CA LYS A 93 -9.18 -26.11 1.39
C LYS A 93 -10.62 -26.54 1.70
N LEU A 94 -11.61 -25.72 1.36
CA LEU A 94 -13.03 -25.98 1.59
C LEU A 94 -13.70 -26.71 0.41
N SER A 95 -13.30 -26.40 -0.81
CA SER A 95 -13.72 -27.09 -2.02
C SER A 95 -12.59 -27.08 -3.04
N LYS A 96 -12.24 -28.26 -3.56
CA LYS A 96 -11.37 -28.35 -4.73
C LYS A 96 -12.13 -28.01 -6.02
N ASP A 97 -13.44 -28.14 -6.04
CA ASP A 97 -14.26 -27.87 -7.23
C ASP A 97 -14.71 -26.41 -7.28
N ASN A 98 -14.92 -25.89 -8.50
CA ASN A 98 -15.42 -24.53 -8.79
C ASN A 98 -14.48 -23.37 -8.38
N LEU A 99 -13.16 -23.55 -8.42
CA LEU A 99 -12.20 -22.47 -8.15
C LEU A 99 -12.26 -21.32 -9.18
N ASN A 100 -12.83 -21.57 -10.35
CA ASN A 100 -13.20 -20.56 -11.35
C ASN A 100 -14.34 -19.64 -10.89
N LYS A 101 -15.11 -20.02 -9.85
CA LYS A 101 -16.27 -19.26 -9.33
C LYS A 101 -15.94 -18.57 -8.01
N VAL A 102 -14.77 -17.93 -7.94
CA VAL A 102 -14.31 -17.18 -6.77
C VAL A 102 -14.05 -15.74 -7.16
N ILE A 103 -14.65 -14.80 -6.42
CA ILE A 103 -14.33 -13.37 -6.54
C ILE A 103 -13.05 -13.11 -5.74
N GLN A 104 -12.00 -12.75 -6.46
CA GLN A 104 -10.66 -12.50 -5.93
C GLN A 104 -10.32 -11.01 -6.14
N CYS A 105 -10.27 -10.22 -5.06
CA CYS A 105 -9.99 -8.78 -5.15
C CYS A 105 -9.21 -8.24 -3.94
N ASN A 106 -8.56 -7.10 -4.13
CA ASN A 106 -7.91 -6.30 -3.09
C ASN A 106 -6.84 -7.04 -2.27
N TYR A 107 -5.93 -7.74 -2.94
CA TYR A 107 -4.77 -8.35 -2.30
C TYR A 107 -3.69 -7.31 -2.02
N PRO A 108 -3.28 -7.10 -0.75
CA PRO A 108 -2.12 -6.25 -0.44
C PRO A 108 -0.85 -7.01 -0.83
N LEU A 109 -0.23 -6.63 -1.94
CA LEU A 109 0.99 -7.28 -2.44
C LEU A 109 2.20 -7.01 -1.55
N THR A 110 2.18 -5.87 -0.85
CA THR A 110 3.19 -5.51 0.14
C THR A 110 2.52 -5.12 1.45
N PRO A 111 3.21 -5.21 2.60
CA PRO A 111 2.84 -4.40 3.76
C PRO A 111 3.01 -2.91 3.44
N LEU A 112 2.62 -2.04 4.38
CA LEU A 112 2.91 -0.61 4.27
C LEU A 112 4.41 -0.41 4.47
N PHE A 113 5.11 0.14 3.47
CA PHE A 113 6.55 0.33 3.51
C PHE A 113 6.96 1.79 3.35
N PRO A 114 7.98 2.26 4.07
CA PRO A 114 8.48 3.62 3.89
C PRO A 114 9.29 3.72 2.60
N TYR A 115 8.95 4.65 1.72
CA TYR A 115 9.77 4.94 0.55
C TYR A 115 10.80 6.00 0.92
N ASN A 116 12.02 5.60 1.29
CA ASN A 116 13.06 6.50 1.80
C ASN A 116 14.11 6.91 0.75
N ASP A 117 14.27 6.11 -0.31
CA ASP A 117 15.20 6.26 -1.43
C ASP A 117 15.04 5.09 -2.44
N GLY A 118 15.81 5.11 -3.52
CA GLY A 118 15.91 4.01 -4.48
C GLY A 118 14.73 3.92 -5.45
N LEU A 119 14.59 2.75 -6.07
CA LEU A 119 13.52 2.43 -7.02
C LEU A 119 12.54 1.45 -6.38
N VAL A 120 11.32 1.42 -6.91
CA VAL A 120 10.33 0.37 -6.60
C VAL A 120 10.06 -0.40 -7.88
N GLU A 121 10.44 -1.66 -7.93
CA GLU A 121 10.19 -2.55 -9.06
C GLU A 121 8.98 -3.45 -8.75
N LEU A 122 8.05 -3.56 -9.68
CA LEU A 122 6.98 -4.55 -9.67
C LEU A 122 7.18 -5.47 -10.86
N GLN A 123 7.32 -6.76 -10.60
CA GLN A 123 7.22 -7.81 -11.59
C GLN A 123 5.99 -8.65 -11.26
N ALA A 124 5.09 -8.86 -12.21
CA ALA A 124 3.88 -9.64 -12.02
C ALA A 124 3.63 -10.56 -13.23
N GLY A 125 3.12 -11.75 -12.98
CA GLY A 125 2.69 -12.69 -14.00
C GLY A 125 1.29 -13.20 -13.68
N LEU A 126 0.36 -13.03 -14.62
CA LEU A 126 -0.96 -13.65 -14.59
C LEU A 126 -0.86 -15.03 -15.23
N PHE A 127 -1.27 -16.04 -14.48
CA PHE A 127 -1.29 -17.42 -14.91
C PHE A 127 -2.74 -17.93 -14.95
N SER A 128 -3.01 -18.74 -15.96
CA SER A 128 -4.25 -19.49 -16.06
C SER A 128 -3.99 -20.93 -15.62
N MET A 129 -4.64 -21.35 -14.54
CA MET A 129 -4.36 -22.62 -13.87
C MET A 129 -5.53 -23.59 -14.01
N VAL A 130 -5.25 -24.84 -14.39
CA VAL A 130 -6.22 -25.94 -14.36
C VAL A 130 -6.25 -26.54 -12.96
N ASN A 131 -7.43 -26.95 -12.49
CA ASN A 131 -7.63 -27.66 -11.24
C ASN A 131 -7.07 -29.11 -11.26
N SER A 132 -5.76 -29.25 -11.49
CA SER A 132 -5.04 -30.51 -11.43
C SER A 132 -4.05 -30.50 -10.25
N ASP A 133 -3.83 -31.67 -9.66
CA ASP A 133 -3.21 -31.86 -8.33
C ASP A 133 -1.70 -31.47 -8.15
N PRO A 134 -0.88 -31.06 -9.16
CA PRO A 134 0.51 -30.67 -8.89
C PRO A 134 0.67 -29.35 -8.10
N ILE A 135 -0.29 -28.43 -8.18
CA ILE A 135 -0.20 -27.08 -7.58
C ILE A 135 -0.54 -27.10 -6.08
N GLY A 136 -1.17 -28.16 -5.56
CA GLY A 136 -1.48 -28.29 -4.13
C GLY A 136 -0.23 -28.21 -3.21
N LYS A 137 0.95 -28.55 -3.73
CA LYS A 137 2.24 -28.39 -3.01
C LYS A 137 2.77 -26.94 -3.09
N PHE A 138 2.51 -26.23 -4.18
CA PHE A 138 2.84 -24.82 -4.40
C PHE A 138 2.04 -23.91 -3.45
N ILE A 139 0.72 -24.10 -3.40
CA ILE A 139 -0.23 -23.43 -2.49
C ILE A 139 0.18 -23.59 -1.02
N LYS A 140 0.57 -24.82 -0.62
CA LYS A 140 0.94 -25.12 0.78
C LYS A 140 2.24 -24.44 1.21
N THR A 141 3.15 -24.18 0.27
CA THR A 141 4.42 -23.49 0.55
C THR A 141 4.22 -21.98 0.58
N MET A 142 3.37 -21.45 -0.30
CA MET A 142 3.05 -20.02 -0.42
C MET A 142 2.10 -19.50 0.66
N GLY A 143 1.11 -20.31 1.09
CA GLY A 143 0.24 -19.96 2.22
C GLY A 143 1.01 -19.63 3.49
N ARG A 144 2.19 -20.25 3.71
CA ARG A 144 3.07 -19.96 4.84
C ARG A 144 3.72 -18.57 4.76
N PHE A 145 3.85 -17.97 3.58
CA PHE A 145 4.40 -16.63 3.41
C PHE A 145 3.31 -15.56 3.35
N SER A 146 2.16 -15.85 2.73
CA SER A 146 0.97 -14.99 2.83
C SER A 146 0.49 -14.83 4.27
N GLU A 147 0.73 -15.83 5.14
CA GLU A 147 0.55 -15.75 6.60
C GLU A 147 1.57 -14.82 7.30
N LEU A 148 2.71 -14.48 6.67
CA LEU A 148 3.78 -13.62 7.21
C LEU A 148 3.70 -12.16 6.74
N LEU A 149 3.00 -11.89 5.63
CA LEU A 149 2.72 -10.53 5.14
C LEU A 149 1.86 -9.63 6.06
N PRO A 150 1.05 -10.14 7.01
CA PRO A 150 0.39 -9.28 8.00
C PRO A 150 1.38 -8.61 8.96
N VAL A 151 2.66 -9.01 8.98
CA VAL A 151 3.67 -8.41 9.86
C VAL A 151 4.06 -7.03 9.29
N PRO A 152 3.76 -5.93 10.00
CA PRO A 152 4.00 -4.58 9.48
C PRO A 152 5.47 -4.18 9.45
N GLU A 153 6.32 -4.91 10.20
CA GLU A 153 7.77 -4.70 10.22
C GLU A 153 8.46 -5.45 9.08
N LEU A 154 8.85 -4.71 8.06
CA LEU A 154 9.59 -5.24 6.91
C LEU A 154 10.92 -5.85 7.31
N SER A 155 11.59 -5.27 8.31
CA SER A 155 12.83 -5.78 8.89
C SER A 155 12.76 -7.28 9.26
N THR A 156 11.57 -7.80 9.56
CA THR A 156 11.33 -9.21 9.91
C THR A 156 11.10 -10.09 8.66
N VAL A 157 10.64 -9.50 7.55
CA VAL A 157 10.31 -10.17 6.28
C VAL A 157 11.54 -10.34 5.38
N VAL A 158 12.51 -9.40 5.43
CA VAL A 158 13.68 -9.37 4.53
C VAL A 158 14.49 -10.68 4.53
N ASN A 159 14.66 -11.32 5.69
CA ASN A 159 15.51 -12.51 5.83
C ASN A 159 14.91 -13.81 5.26
N LEU A 160 13.64 -13.79 4.83
CA LEU A 160 12.92 -14.99 4.38
C LEU A 160 12.65 -15.00 2.87
N ALA A 161 12.85 -13.88 2.17
CA ALA A 161 12.31 -13.69 0.85
C ALA A 161 13.10 -14.38 -0.29
N GLU A 162 14.43 -14.41 -0.21
CA GLU A 162 15.27 -14.83 -1.34
C GLU A 162 15.23 -16.35 -1.63
N PRO A 163 15.33 -17.25 -0.63
CA PRO A 163 15.20 -18.69 -0.87
C PRO A 163 13.79 -19.09 -1.33
N VAL A 164 12.77 -18.36 -0.87
CA VAL A 164 11.38 -18.56 -1.27
C VAL A 164 11.19 -18.16 -2.72
N TYR A 165 11.69 -16.99 -3.14
CA TYR A 165 11.62 -16.51 -4.51
C TYR A 165 12.20 -17.52 -5.51
N ARG A 166 13.40 -18.06 -5.25
CA ARG A 166 14.01 -19.07 -6.13
C ARG A 166 13.18 -20.36 -6.19
N GLY A 167 12.63 -20.80 -5.06
CA GLY A 167 11.73 -21.96 -5.03
C GLY A 167 10.44 -21.75 -5.85
N ILE A 168 9.99 -20.51 -6.02
CA ILE A 168 8.80 -20.17 -6.82
C ILE A 168 9.14 -20.23 -8.32
N GLU A 169 10.26 -19.65 -8.73
CA GLU A 169 10.71 -19.68 -10.13
C GLU A 169 10.92 -21.12 -10.64
N ASP A 170 11.60 -21.95 -9.84
CA ASP A 170 11.87 -23.35 -10.17
C ASP A 170 10.58 -24.19 -10.32
N LEU A 171 9.50 -23.82 -9.61
CA LEU A 171 8.24 -24.58 -9.58
C LEU A 171 7.20 -24.06 -10.58
N ILE A 172 7.18 -22.76 -10.91
CA ILE A 172 6.40 -22.23 -12.04
C ILE A 172 6.88 -22.88 -13.35
N GLY A 173 8.19 -23.09 -13.49
CA GLY A 173 8.76 -23.85 -14.62
C GLY A 173 8.37 -25.34 -14.65
N ALA A 174 7.83 -25.90 -13.56
CA ALA A 174 7.54 -27.33 -13.42
C ALA A 174 6.05 -27.71 -13.54
N GLY A 175 5.12 -26.75 -13.55
CA GLY A 175 3.66 -26.98 -13.61
C GLY A 175 3.03 -26.83 -15.00
N GLU A 176 1.76 -27.24 -15.16
CA GLU A 176 0.93 -26.97 -16.36
C GLU A 176 0.32 -25.54 -16.38
N GLY A 177 0.93 -24.59 -15.66
CA GLY A 177 0.48 -23.21 -15.63
C GLY A 177 0.84 -22.49 -16.93
N LEU A 178 -0.15 -21.87 -17.59
CA LEU A 178 0.09 -21.03 -18.76
C LEU A 178 0.28 -19.59 -18.30
N LEU A 179 1.43 -18.98 -18.60
CA LEU A 179 1.61 -17.53 -18.47
C LEU A 179 0.74 -16.84 -19.52
N GLU A 180 -0.25 -16.09 -19.06
CA GLU A 180 -1.18 -15.32 -19.91
C GLU A 180 -0.65 -13.92 -20.17
N LEU A 181 -0.15 -13.24 -19.13
CA LEU A 181 0.30 -11.87 -19.20
C LEU A 181 1.44 -11.63 -18.20
N GLY A 182 2.59 -11.17 -18.70
CA GLY A 182 3.68 -10.65 -17.88
C GLY A 182 3.66 -9.13 -17.83
N TYR A 183 3.93 -8.56 -16.66
CA TYR A 183 4.07 -7.14 -16.45
C TYR A 183 5.31 -6.85 -15.61
N GLN A 184 6.12 -5.90 -16.05
CA GLN A 184 7.27 -5.42 -15.28
C GLN A 184 7.35 -3.91 -15.39
N GLN A 185 7.46 -3.24 -14.24
CA GLN A 185 7.54 -1.80 -14.16
C GLN A 185 8.48 -1.39 -13.03
N THR A 186 9.30 -0.39 -13.31
CA THR A 186 10.14 0.27 -12.30
C THR A 186 9.63 1.69 -12.09
N PHE A 187 9.42 2.05 -10.83
CA PHE A 187 9.00 3.38 -10.41
C PHE A 187 10.17 4.11 -9.75
N SER A 188 10.29 5.42 -10.03
CA SER A 188 11.28 6.30 -9.42
C SER A 188 10.62 7.37 -8.55
N ALA A 189 11.41 8.05 -7.72
CA ALA A 189 10.94 9.28 -7.06
C ALA A 189 10.50 10.32 -8.09
N ALA A 190 9.70 11.28 -7.65
CA ALA A 190 9.21 12.37 -8.48
C ALA A 190 10.35 13.03 -9.29
N GLY A 191 10.19 13.10 -10.61
CA GLY A 191 11.15 13.73 -11.52
C GLY A 191 12.44 12.90 -11.76
N GLY A 192 12.43 11.62 -11.38
CA GLY A 192 13.62 10.77 -11.35
C GLY A 192 14.09 10.16 -12.68
N GLY A 193 13.26 10.10 -13.73
CA GLY A 193 13.72 9.51 -14.99
C GLY A 193 12.71 9.16 -16.09
N GLY A 194 11.47 9.65 -16.06
CA GLY A 194 10.45 9.38 -17.09
C GLY A 194 9.03 9.65 -16.61
N ASP A 195 8.01 9.12 -17.30
CA ASP A 195 6.59 9.17 -16.86
C ASP A 195 6.23 8.00 -15.90
N ASN A 196 7.22 7.53 -15.15
CA ASN A 196 7.14 6.38 -14.24
C ASN A 196 7.37 6.79 -12.78
N ASP A 197 6.99 8.01 -12.43
CA ASP A 197 6.99 8.47 -11.05
C ASP A 197 6.17 7.53 -10.16
N LEU A 198 6.71 7.20 -8.99
CA LEU A 198 6.00 6.49 -7.94
C LEU A 198 4.91 7.43 -7.42
N LYS A 199 3.69 7.23 -7.91
CA LYS A 199 2.53 8.05 -7.55
C LYS A 199 1.35 7.15 -7.17
N PRO A 200 0.54 7.58 -6.19
CA PRO A 200 -0.72 6.91 -5.88
C PRO A 200 -1.65 6.88 -7.08
N GLY A 201 -2.49 5.85 -7.14
CA GLY A 201 -3.49 5.67 -8.19
C GLY A 201 -3.54 4.26 -8.74
N TYR A 202 -4.35 4.09 -9.77
CA TYR A 202 -4.60 2.79 -10.40
C TYR A 202 -3.83 2.68 -11.71
N PHE A 203 -3.30 1.50 -11.98
CA PHE A 203 -2.70 1.17 -13.26
C PHE A 203 -3.06 -0.26 -13.63
N VAL A 204 -3.14 -0.51 -14.93
CA VAL A 204 -3.61 -1.78 -15.45
C VAL A 204 -2.62 -2.31 -16.47
N ALA A 205 -2.41 -3.62 -16.47
CA ALA A 205 -1.80 -4.36 -17.57
C ALA A 205 -2.88 -5.23 -18.22
N ILE A 206 -3.08 -5.09 -19.53
CA ILE A 206 -4.14 -5.78 -20.27
C ILE A 206 -3.50 -6.54 -21.44
N LEU A 207 -3.88 -7.80 -21.61
CA LEU A 207 -3.55 -8.60 -22.80
C LEU A 207 -4.44 -8.15 -23.98
N ALA A 208 -4.19 -6.92 -24.45
CA ALA A 208 -4.82 -6.30 -25.59
C ALA A 208 -3.76 -5.51 -26.37
N GLU A 209 -3.83 -5.55 -27.70
CA GLU A 209 -3.01 -4.70 -28.58
C GLU A 209 -3.50 -3.24 -28.50
N GLU A 210 -2.62 -2.27 -28.79
CA GLU A 210 -2.89 -0.83 -28.59
C GLU A 210 -4.15 -0.29 -29.30
N ASP A 211 -4.58 -0.94 -30.38
CA ASP A 211 -5.77 -0.56 -31.17
C ASP A 211 -7.07 -1.24 -30.73
N GLN A 212 -6.99 -2.26 -29.86
CA GLN A 212 -8.15 -3.06 -29.45
C GLN A 212 -9.00 -2.40 -28.36
N ILE A 213 -8.39 -1.53 -27.55
CA ILE A 213 -9.05 -0.82 -26.46
C ILE A 213 -8.66 0.64 -26.52
N ASN A 214 -9.65 1.52 -26.54
CA ASN A 214 -9.43 2.95 -26.34
C ASN A 214 -9.19 3.24 -24.85
N PRO A 215 -7.99 3.72 -24.44
CA PRO A 215 -7.68 4.00 -23.05
C PRO A 215 -8.60 5.03 -22.40
N ASP A 216 -9.15 5.97 -23.18
CA ASP A 216 -10.06 7.01 -22.66
C ASP A 216 -11.40 6.45 -22.16
N ASN A 217 -11.74 5.23 -22.57
CA ASN A 217 -12.95 4.56 -22.10
C ASN A 217 -12.70 3.81 -20.78
N LEU A 218 -11.45 3.50 -20.44
CA LEU A 218 -11.12 2.76 -19.22
C LEU A 218 -11.38 3.63 -17.99
N CYS A 219 -11.96 3.02 -16.97
CA CYS A 219 -12.24 3.67 -15.69
C CYS A 219 -12.23 2.66 -14.55
N VAL A 220 -12.07 3.13 -13.32
CA VAL A 220 -12.25 2.31 -12.11
C VAL A 220 -13.51 2.76 -11.39
N THR A 221 -14.35 1.80 -11.02
CA THR A 221 -15.48 2.05 -10.12
C THR A 221 -15.59 0.91 -9.13
N ASN A 222 -15.61 1.25 -7.84
CA ASN A 222 -15.63 0.31 -6.72
C ASN A 222 -14.50 -0.75 -6.83
N ASP A 223 -13.26 -0.29 -7.00
CA ASP A 223 -12.10 -1.19 -7.11
C ASP A 223 -12.24 -2.23 -8.23
N SER A 224 -12.89 -1.89 -9.34
CA SER A 224 -13.00 -2.76 -10.51
C SER A 224 -12.80 -2.01 -11.82
N LEU A 225 -12.08 -2.64 -12.74
CA LEU A 225 -11.82 -2.11 -14.07
C LEU A 225 -13.07 -2.21 -14.96
N LYS A 226 -13.43 -1.07 -15.57
CA LYS A 226 -14.62 -0.94 -16.40
C LYS A 226 -14.33 -0.17 -17.67
N VAL A 227 -15.25 -0.31 -18.61
CA VAL A 227 -15.38 0.52 -19.82
C VAL A 227 -16.61 1.40 -19.64
N GLY A 228 -16.43 2.71 -19.62
CA GLY A 228 -17.50 3.70 -19.51
C GLY A 228 -17.38 4.78 -20.58
N SER A 229 -18.36 5.69 -20.65
CA SER A 229 -18.32 6.79 -21.61
C SER A 229 -17.02 7.60 -21.47
N PRO A 230 -16.36 8.00 -22.57
CA PRO A 230 -15.12 8.76 -22.50
C PRO A 230 -15.34 10.18 -21.98
N GLY A 231 -14.25 10.83 -21.57
CA GLY A 231 -14.24 12.21 -21.12
C GLY A 231 -13.83 12.38 -19.66
N LYS A 232 -13.83 13.64 -19.21
CA LYS A 232 -13.33 14.06 -17.88
C LYS A 232 -14.39 14.10 -16.79
N THR A 233 -15.65 13.82 -17.12
CA THR A 233 -16.75 13.79 -16.16
C THR A 233 -16.93 12.39 -15.59
N LYS A 234 -17.38 12.29 -14.32
CA LYS A 234 -17.63 11.01 -13.64
C LYS A 234 -18.92 10.29 -14.08
N VAL A 235 -19.32 10.44 -15.35
CA VAL A 235 -20.51 9.76 -15.91
C VAL A 235 -20.32 8.24 -15.91
N PHE A 236 -19.08 7.78 -16.07
CA PHE A 236 -18.69 6.37 -16.04
C PHE A 236 -19.08 5.65 -14.74
N VAL A 237 -19.27 6.37 -13.63
CA VAL A 237 -19.75 5.79 -12.37
C VAL A 237 -21.15 5.16 -12.54
N ARG A 238 -21.95 5.68 -13.47
CA ARG A 238 -23.31 5.19 -13.75
C ARG A 238 -23.38 4.24 -14.95
N ASP A 239 -22.59 4.49 -15.99
CA ASP A 239 -22.66 3.74 -17.25
C ASP A 239 -21.56 2.69 -17.46
N GLY A 240 -20.59 2.64 -16.54
CA GLY A 240 -19.44 1.75 -16.61
C GLY A 240 -19.84 0.28 -16.58
N LYS A 241 -19.37 -0.48 -17.57
CA LYS A 241 -19.57 -1.92 -17.69
C LYS A 241 -18.26 -2.68 -17.46
N PRO A 242 -18.30 -3.93 -16.98
CA PRO A 242 -17.09 -4.75 -16.85
C PRO A 242 -16.32 -4.83 -18.17
N LEU A 243 -14.99 -4.83 -18.10
CA LEU A 243 -14.16 -5.16 -19.26
C LEU A 243 -14.24 -6.68 -19.53
N GLU A 244 -14.72 -7.05 -20.70
CA GLU A 244 -14.90 -8.46 -21.11
C GLU A 244 -13.98 -8.82 -22.28
N GLY A 245 -13.64 -10.11 -22.40
CA GLY A 245 -12.85 -10.64 -23.51
C GLY A 245 -11.33 -10.48 -23.37
N TYR A 246 -10.84 -9.90 -22.27
CA TYR A 246 -9.42 -9.66 -22.03
C TYR A 246 -8.94 -10.24 -20.71
N SER A 247 -7.69 -10.73 -20.71
CA SER A 247 -6.96 -11.06 -19.49
C SER A 247 -6.28 -9.80 -18.99
N TYR A 248 -6.40 -9.47 -17.70
CA TYR A 248 -5.79 -8.27 -17.13
C TYR A 248 -5.45 -8.40 -15.65
N MET A 249 -4.56 -7.51 -15.20
CA MET A 249 -4.26 -7.24 -13.80
C MET A 249 -4.44 -5.74 -13.53
N LEU A 250 -5.32 -5.40 -12.58
CA LEU A 250 -5.51 -4.04 -12.07
C LEU A 250 -4.75 -3.90 -10.76
N PHE A 251 -3.88 -2.91 -10.68
CA PHE A 251 -3.08 -2.60 -9.51
C PHE A 251 -3.44 -1.22 -8.95
N ARG A 252 -3.13 -1.02 -7.67
CA ARG A 252 -3.21 0.29 -7.01
C ARG A 252 -1.98 0.56 -6.18
N ILE A 253 -1.46 1.77 -6.27
CA ILE A 253 -0.46 2.32 -5.35
C ILE A 253 -1.21 3.17 -4.32
N GLU A 254 -1.13 2.78 -3.05
CA GLU A 254 -1.62 3.56 -1.92
C GLU A 254 -0.46 4.40 -1.36
N LYS A 255 -0.74 5.67 -1.06
CA LYS A 255 0.16 6.60 -0.38
C LYS A 255 -0.40 6.93 1.00
N ARG A 256 0.46 6.89 2.03
CA ARG A 256 0.13 7.33 3.39
C ARG A 256 1.22 8.25 3.94
N ALA A 257 0.80 9.29 4.66
CA ALA A 257 1.74 10.22 5.29
C ALA A 257 2.29 9.70 6.63
N ALA A 258 1.60 8.76 7.28
CA ALA A 258 1.93 8.28 8.63
C ALA A 258 1.69 6.78 8.78
N GLN A 259 2.41 6.20 9.74
CA GLN A 259 2.23 4.82 10.20
C GLN A 259 1.91 4.77 11.70
N ASP A 260 1.40 3.63 12.17
CA ASP A 260 1.07 3.39 13.57
C ASP A 260 2.24 2.69 14.27
N TRP A 261 2.68 3.18 15.44
CA TRP A 261 3.77 2.56 16.20
C TRP A 261 3.39 1.18 16.74
N GLU A 262 2.09 0.93 16.91
CA GLU A 262 1.50 -0.32 17.35
C GLU A 262 1.78 -1.47 16.38
N SER A 263 2.06 -1.13 15.12
CA SER A 263 2.42 -2.04 14.05
C SER A 263 3.91 -2.41 14.05
N LEU A 264 4.74 -1.64 14.78
CA LEU A 264 6.19 -1.76 14.82
C LEU A 264 6.64 -2.39 16.14
N THR A 265 6.66 -3.72 16.24
CA THR A 265 7.10 -4.53 17.39
C THR A 265 8.23 -3.90 18.21
N GLN A 266 9.36 -3.50 17.60
CA GLN A 266 10.51 -3.00 18.34
C GLN A 266 10.26 -1.63 19.00
N ILE A 267 9.37 -0.83 18.43
CA ILE A 267 8.94 0.45 19.02
C ILE A 267 7.82 0.17 20.03
N LYS A 268 6.84 -0.66 19.66
CA LYS A 268 5.71 -1.09 20.49
C LYS A 268 6.16 -1.64 21.84
N GLU A 269 7.15 -2.54 21.87
CA GLU A 269 7.68 -3.11 23.11
C GLU A 269 8.25 -2.04 24.04
N LEU A 270 9.01 -1.08 23.50
CA LEU A 270 9.55 0.03 24.29
C LEU A 270 8.44 0.96 24.80
N VAL A 271 7.41 1.18 23.98
CA VAL A 271 6.22 1.95 24.42
C VAL A 271 5.51 1.22 25.54
N TYR A 272 5.29 -0.10 25.44
CA TYR A 272 4.63 -0.90 26.47
C TYR A 272 5.41 -0.87 27.79
N GLN A 273 6.74 -0.99 27.75
CA GLN A 273 7.58 -0.81 28.93
C GLN A 273 7.43 0.59 29.56
N ALA A 274 7.27 1.63 28.73
CA ALA A 274 7.02 2.97 29.20
C ALA A 274 5.62 3.11 29.83
N GLN A 275 4.59 2.47 29.25
CA GLN A 275 3.25 2.44 29.82
C GLN A 275 3.23 1.77 31.19
N ASP A 276 3.86 0.60 31.32
CA ASP A 276 3.97 -0.11 32.60
C ASP A 276 4.66 0.74 33.67
N ALA A 277 5.73 1.44 33.29
CA ALA A 277 6.44 2.35 34.18
C ALA A 277 5.58 3.57 34.57
N VAL A 278 4.72 4.08 33.68
CA VAL A 278 3.73 5.12 34.01
C VAL A 278 2.73 4.60 35.05
N PHE A 279 2.16 3.41 34.85
CA PHE A 279 1.21 2.82 35.79
C PHE A 279 1.82 2.51 37.17
N LYS A 280 3.12 2.22 37.22
CA LYS A 280 3.89 2.06 38.47
C LYS A 280 4.33 3.37 39.11
N GLY A 281 4.05 4.53 38.50
CA GLY A 281 4.50 5.85 38.98
C GLY A 281 5.99 6.12 38.78
N GLU A 282 6.69 5.32 37.97
CA GLU A 282 8.13 5.43 37.68
C GLU A 282 8.45 6.54 36.65
N TYR A 283 7.86 7.73 36.80
CA TYR A 283 7.92 8.79 35.78
C TYR A 283 9.34 9.27 35.44
N LYS A 284 10.27 9.24 36.41
CA LYS A 284 11.68 9.60 36.18
C LYS A 284 12.34 8.62 35.21
N LYS A 285 12.06 7.31 35.35
CA LYS A 285 12.57 6.27 34.45
C LYS A 285 12.02 6.45 33.04
N VAL A 286 10.73 6.75 32.91
CA VAL A 286 10.12 7.05 31.60
C VAL A 286 10.80 8.24 30.94
N LYS A 287 10.95 9.36 31.65
CA LYS A 287 11.51 10.60 31.09
C LYS A 287 13.00 10.52 30.79
N ALA A 288 13.79 9.88 31.65
CA ALA A 288 15.26 9.87 31.55
C ALA A 288 15.82 8.68 30.76
N ILE A 289 15.07 7.58 30.65
CA ILE A 289 15.59 6.32 30.05
C ILE A 289 14.72 5.87 28.88
N LEU A 290 13.45 5.55 29.13
CA LEU A 290 12.61 4.87 28.14
C LEU A 290 12.24 5.80 26.97
N PHE A 291 11.85 7.05 27.25
CA PHE A 291 11.46 7.97 26.18
C PHE A 291 12.64 8.38 25.28
N PRO A 292 13.86 8.66 25.80
CA PRO A 292 15.06 8.78 24.97
C PRO A 292 15.36 7.52 24.13
N ALA A 293 15.20 6.32 24.69
CA ALA A 293 15.39 5.08 23.96
C ALA A 293 14.38 4.92 22.81
N ILE A 294 13.09 5.21 23.05
CA ILE A 294 12.04 5.24 22.02
C ILE A 294 12.40 6.21 20.89
N LYS A 295 12.82 7.44 21.22
CA LYS A 295 13.26 8.42 20.22
C LYS A 295 14.41 7.89 19.39
N ALA A 296 15.46 7.39 20.04
CA ALA A 296 16.63 6.85 19.35
C ALA A 296 16.23 5.70 18.42
N LYS A 297 15.29 4.86 18.84
CA LYS A 297 14.77 3.76 18.03
C LYS A 297 14.01 4.26 16.80
N ILE A 298 13.12 5.23 16.95
CA ILE A 298 12.37 5.86 15.85
C ILE A 298 13.31 6.48 14.81
N PHE A 299 14.27 7.29 15.25
CA PHE A 299 15.17 8.01 14.33
C PHE A 299 16.13 7.09 13.57
N ARG A 300 16.40 5.90 14.11
CA ARG A 300 17.25 4.88 13.48
C ARG A 300 16.45 3.81 12.73
N SER A 301 15.12 3.83 12.81
CA SER A 301 14.29 2.82 12.20
C SER A 301 14.29 2.96 10.67
N PRO A 302 14.56 1.87 9.92
CA PRO A 302 14.32 1.84 8.49
C PRO A 302 12.83 1.72 8.16
N ASP A 303 11.99 1.28 9.10
CA ASP A 303 10.54 1.08 8.96
C ASP A 303 9.72 2.37 9.07
N LEU A 304 10.38 3.54 9.15
CA LEU A 304 9.73 4.84 9.21
C LEU A 304 10.26 5.77 8.11
N THR A 305 9.38 6.58 7.54
CA THR A 305 9.81 7.64 6.62
C THR A 305 10.56 8.72 7.38
N LYS A 306 11.49 9.41 6.70
CA LYS A 306 12.22 10.53 7.30
C LYS A 306 11.27 11.62 7.81
N ALA A 307 10.21 11.90 7.07
CA ALA A 307 9.20 12.91 7.41
C ALA A 307 8.36 12.53 8.66
N ASP A 308 7.98 11.26 8.82
CA ASP A 308 7.06 10.84 9.88
C ASP A 308 7.74 10.63 11.24
N ARG A 309 9.06 10.43 11.30
CA ARG A 309 9.80 10.20 12.56
C ARG A 309 9.48 11.20 13.67
N ARG A 310 9.36 12.49 13.32
CA ARG A 310 9.02 13.54 14.30
C ARG A 310 7.58 13.38 14.80
N ASN A 311 6.64 13.15 13.90
CA ASN A 311 5.23 12.98 14.23
C ASN A 311 5.01 11.72 15.07
N MET A 312 5.70 10.64 14.75
CA MET A 312 5.70 9.40 15.54
C MET A 312 6.13 9.64 17.00
N VAL A 313 7.21 10.40 17.22
CA VAL A 313 7.67 10.76 18.57
C VAL A 313 6.62 11.59 19.33
N LEU A 314 5.92 12.48 18.64
CA LEU A 314 4.86 13.28 19.25
C LEU A 314 3.65 12.42 19.59
N LYS A 315 3.17 11.59 18.67
CA LYS A 315 2.07 10.64 18.87
C LYS A 315 2.30 9.77 20.10
N ILE A 316 3.48 9.18 20.24
CA ILE A 316 3.82 8.35 21.42
C ILE A 316 3.90 9.18 22.70
N ARG A 317 4.45 10.41 22.63
CA ARG A 317 4.50 11.28 23.81
C ARG A 317 3.11 11.61 24.33
N ASP A 318 2.21 11.95 23.43
CA ASP A 318 0.86 12.36 23.77
C ASP A 318 0.06 11.15 24.29
N HIS A 319 0.22 9.98 23.68
CA HIS A 319 -0.28 8.71 24.22
C HIS A 319 0.20 8.43 25.66
N LEU A 320 1.50 8.58 25.93
CA LEU A 320 2.03 8.39 27.29
C LEU A 320 1.49 9.42 28.29
N ARG A 321 1.23 10.67 27.84
CA ARG A 321 0.63 11.72 28.68
C ARG A 321 -0.82 11.42 29.03
N GLU A 322 -1.60 10.96 28.06
CA GLU A 322 -3.00 10.58 28.24
C GLU A 322 -3.15 9.50 29.32
N ILE A 323 -2.24 8.53 29.37
CA ILE A 323 -2.26 7.46 30.40
C ILE A 323 -1.61 7.85 31.73
N GLY A 324 -1.19 9.11 31.91
CA GLY A 324 -0.74 9.62 33.21
C GLY A 324 0.74 10.02 33.32
N LEU A 325 1.51 10.05 32.22
CA LEU A 325 2.84 10.69 32.24
C LEU A 325 2.68 12.20 32.41
N GLN A 326 2.55 12.65 33.66
CA GLN A 326 2.34 14.06 33.98
C GLN A 326 3.43 14.91 33.34
N GLY A 327 3.01 15.93 32.58
CA GLY A 327 3.87 17.00 32.14
C GLY A 327 4.60 17.57 33.36
N VAL A 328 5.91 17.74 33.25
CA VAL A 328 6.58 18.68 34.15
C VAL A 328 5.87 20.03 33.98
N THR A 329 5.49 20.64 35.11
CA THR A 329 4.76 21.90 35.31
C THR A 329 3.25 21.94 35.01
N VAL A 330 2.45 21.42 35.94
CA VAL A 330 1.44 22.28 36.58
C VAL A 330 1.84 22.37 38.03
N GLN A 331 2.54 23.45 38.42
CA GLN A 331 2.44 23.90 39.80
C GLN A 331 0.93 24.02 40.05
N LYS A 332 0.36 23.15 40.89
CA LYS A 332 -0.96 23.38 41.46
C LYS A 332 -0.85 24.72 42.18
N ARG A 333 -1.19 25.82 41.50
CA ARG A 333 -1.39 27.11 42.14
C ARG A 333 -2.53 26.90 43.10
N SER A 334 -2.26 27.02 44.40
CA SER A 334 -3.29 26.90 45.42
C SER A 334 -4.30 28.03 45.20
N LEU A 335 -5.58 27.76 45.47
CA LEU A 335 -6.64 28.78 45.47
C LEU A 335 -6.24 30.00 46.32
N TYR A 336 -5.51 29.74 47.42
CA TYR A 336 -4.87 30.73 48.28
C TYR A 336 -3.93 31.68 47.52
N SER A 337 -3.07 31.17 46.61
CA SER A 337 -2.17 32.02 45.81
C SER A 337 -2.89 32.90 44.78
N ILE A 338 -4.11 32.51 44.38
CA ILE A 338 -4.97 33.29 43.47
C ILE A 338 -5.73 34.37 44.26
N MET A 339 -6.20 34.05 45.47
CA MET A 339 -6.96 34.97 46.32
C MET A 339 -6.11 36.07 46.99
N GLN A 340 -4.79 35.92 47.07
CA GLN A 340 -3.89 36.93 47.64
C GLN A 340 -3.45 38.02 46.66
N ARG A 341 -3.97 38.03 45.43
CA ARG A 341 -3.73 39.17 44.54
C ARG A 341 -4.65 40.32 44.95
N PRO A 342 -4.12 41.54 45.20
CA PRO A 342 -4.97 42.71 45.25
C PRO A 342 -5.71 42.81 43.91
N LEU A 343 -7.01 43.09 43.97
CA LEU A 343 -7.81 43.36 42.78
C LEU A 343 -7.10 44.45 41.95
N PRO A 344 -7.08 44.32 40.61
CA PRO A 344 -6.54 45.38 39.77
C PRO A 344 -7.25 46.68 40.14
N VAL A 345 -6.46 47.70 40.46
CA VAL A 345 -6.97 49.07 40.63
C VAL A 345 -7.43 49.48 39.24
N PHE A 346 -8.75 49.63 39.08
CA PHE A 346 -9.32 50.19 37.86
C PHE A 346 -8.82 51.62 37.74
N ASP A 347 -8.30 52.00 36.57
CA ASP A 347 -7.99 53.39 36.32
C ASP A 347 -9.28 54.18 36.13
N ALA A 348 -9.18 55.51 36.30
CA ALA A 348 -10.35 56.40 36.21
C ALA A 348 -11.03 56.35 34.83
N GLU A 349 -10.32 55.94 33.78
CA GLU A 349 -10.90 55.77 32.44
C GLU A 349 -11.82 54.54 32.40
N THR A 350 -11.42 53.43 33.02
CA THR A 350 -12.21 52.20 33.09
C THR A 350 -13.48 52.36 33.94
N GLU A 351 -13.43 53.17 35.01
CA GLU A 351 -14.62 53.48 35.82
C GLU A 351 -15.65 54.32 35.06
N VAL A 352 -15.20 55.26 34.23
CA VAL A 352 -16.09 56.08 33.38
C VAL A 352 -16.77 55.21 32.31
N GLU A 353 -16.04 54.25 31.74
CA GLU A 353 -16.58 53.33 30.73
C GLU A 353 -17.62 52.35 31.32
N LEU A 354 -17.38 51.86 32.54
CA LEU A 354 -18.34 51.03 33.28
C LEU A 354 -19.61 51.82 33.67
N ALA A 355 -19.46 53.07 34.12
CA ALA A 355 -20.61 53.92 34.43
C ALA A 355 -21.46 54.24 33.18
N ALA A 356 -20.82 54.39 32.01
CA ALA A 356 -21.53 54.57 30.75
C ALA A 356 -22.34 53.33 30.36
N LEU A 357 -21.79 52.13 30.58
CA LEU A 357 -22.47 50.86 30.30
C LEU A 357 -23.66 50.59 31.22
N GLU A 358 -23.61 51.02 32.49
CA GLU A 358 -24.75 50.89 33.42
C GLU A 358 -25.95 51.77 33.05
N THR A 359 -25.77 52.82 32.25
CA THR A 359 -26.89 53.64 31.75
C THR A 359 -27.55 53.10 30.48
N LEU A 360 -26.99 52.03 29.90
CA LEU A 360 -27.50 51.38 28.68
C LEU A 360 -28.36 50.12 28.96
N PHE A 361 -28.51 49.74 30.23
CA PHE A 361 -29.40 48.67 30.72
C PHE A 361 -30.34 49.24 31.78
#